data_AF-A0A9W7XU14-F1
#
_entry.id   AF-A0A9W7XU14-F1
#
_cell.length_a   1.000
_cell.length_b   1.000
_cell.length_c   1.000
_cell.angle_alpha   90.00
_cell.angle_beta   90.00
_cell.angle_gamma   90.00
#
_symmetry.space_group_name_H-M   'P 1'
#
loop_
_entity.id
_entity.type
_entity.pdbx_description
1 polymer ?
#
loop_
_entity_poly.entity_id
_entity_poly.type
_entity_poly.pdbx_seq_one_letter_code
_entity_poly.pdbx_strand_id
1 'polypeptide(L)'
;YNGCHFWSNFEIVDLSFYRSSAYQQYFDHLDRAGGFFYERWGDAPVHSTAAALFLNASQIHYFDDIGYFHPSVLSCPRGARTRGSCVCDETKSFVQNGKCTVLYKQARQAILSPDSPEPAHKGPVNHVQAGLQGML
;
A
#
# COMPACT_ATOMS: atom_id res chain seq x y z
N TYR A 1 10.77 8.42 -7.97
CA TYR A 1 10.50 7.66 -6.74
C TYR A 1 10.79 8.55 -5.54
N ASN A 2 9.83 8.75 -4.63
CA ASN A 2 9.95 9.66 -3.47
C ASN A 2 10.25 8.92 -2.16
N GLY A 3 10.60 7.63 -2.23
CA GLY A 3 10.82 6.75 -1.08
C GLY A 3 9.57 6.10 -0.51
N CYS A 4 8.38 6.64 -0.83
CA CYS A 4 7.13 6.13 -0.30
C CYS A 4 6.84 4.70 -0.76
N HIS A 5 6.58 3.84 0.20
CA HIS A 5 6.11 2.49 -0.05
C HIS A 5 5.19 2.05 1.09
N PHE A 6 4.31 1.13 0.76
CA PHE A 6 3.49 0.41 1.69
C PHE A 6 4.31 -0.64 2.45
N TRP A 7 4.04 -0.83 3.75
CA TRP A 7 4.69 -1.86 4.54
C TRP A 7 4.09 -3.25 4.33
N SER A 8 4.84 -4.13 3.65
CA SER A 8 4.42 -5.51 3.34
C SER A 8 4.40 -6.45 4.55
N ASN A 9 4.88 -6.03 5.73
CA ASN A 9 4.74 -6.77 6.99
C ASN A 9 3.26 -7.03 7.36
N PHE A 10 2.36 -6.16 6.90
CA PHE A 10 0.92 -6.38 6.93
C PHE A 10 0.37 -6.14 5.53
N GLU A 11 -0.09 -7.21 4.89
CA GLU A 11 -0.66 -7.16 3.56
C GLU A 11 -1.84 -8.14 3.47
N ILE A 12 -3.01 -7.61 3.11
CA ILE A 12 -4.15 -8.44 2.67
C ILE A 12 -4.24 -8.26 1.17
N VAL A 13 -4.00 -9.33 0.40
CA VAL A 13 -3.85 -9.26 -1.06
C VAL A 13 -4.52 -10.38 -1.84
N ASP A 14 -5.15 -10.02 -2.97
CA ASP A 14 -5.58 -10.99 -3.98
C ASP A 14 -4.35 -11.47 -4.78
N LEU A 15 -3.98 -12.72 -4.58
CA LEU A 15 -2.84 -13.35 -5.26
C LEU A 15 -2.97 -13.38 -6.79
N SER A 16 -4.16 -13.16 -7.36
CA SER A 16 -4.33 -13.00 -8.80
C SER A 16 -3.51 -11.82 -9.35
N PHE A 17 -3.27 -10.79 -8.54
CA PHE A 17 -2.39 -9.67 -8.89
C PHE A 17 -0.94 -10.13 -9.10
N TYR A 18 -0.37 -10.84 -8.12
CA TYR A 18 1.00 -11.34 -8.23
C TYR A 18 1.17 -12.40 -9.31
N ARG A 19 0.10 -13.14 -9.62
CA ARG A 19 0.07 -14.11 -10.73
C ARG A 19 -0.20 -13.47 -12.09
N SER A 20 -0.50 -12.17 -12.14
CA SER A 20 -0.78 -11.48 -13.39
C SER A 20 0.47 -11.38 -14.27
N SER A 21 0.27 -11.37 -15.58
CA SER A 21 1.38 -11.24 -16.54
C SER A 21 2.18 -9.94 -16.34
N ALA A 22 1.52 -8.84 -15.99
CA ALA A 22 2.18 -7.56 -15.72
C ALA A 22 3.14 -7.64 -14.52
N TYR A 23 2.68 -8.23 -13.40
CA TYR A 23 3.53 -8.40 -12.22
C TYR A 23 4.69 -9.36 -12.49
N GLN A 24 4.43 -10.50 -13.14
CA GLN A 24 5.47 -11.49 -13.45
C GLN A 24 6.57 -10.89 -14.35
N GLN A 25 6.19 -10.16 -15.40
CA GLN A 25 7.17 -9.49 -16.28
C GLN A 25 7.97 -8.41 -15.54
N TYR A 26 7.33 -7.64 -14.65
CA TYR A 26 7.99 -6.66 -13.80
C TYR A 26 9.00 -7.32 -12.86
N PHE A 27 8.59 -8.37 -12.15
CA PHE A 27 9.46 -9.10 -11.24
C PHE A 27 10.64 -9.75 -11.98
N ASP A 28 10.39 -10.41 -13.10
CA ASP A 28 11.42 -11.00 -13.96
C ASP A 28 12.46 -9.99 -14.44
N HIS A 29 12.03 -8.75 -14.73
CA HIS A 29 12.94 -7.67 -15.08
C HIS A 29 13.84 -7.29 -13.89
N LEU A 30 13.26 -7.15 -12.69
CA LEU A 30 14.02 -6.82 -11.47
C LEU A 30 14.99 -7.94 -11.06
N ASP A 31 14.57 -9.19 -11.17
CA ASP A 31 15.39 -10.35 -10.83
C ASP A 31 16.63 -10.41 -11.74
N ARG A 32 16.45 -10.23 -13.05
CA ARG A 32 17.57 -10.12 -14.01
C ARG A 32 18.46 -8.90 -13.79
N ALA A 33 17.91 -7.79 -13.28
CA ALA A 33 18.70 -6.62 -12.94
C ALA A 33 19.62 -6.85 -11.72
N GLY A 34 19.31 -7.84 -10.88
CA GLY A 34 20.17 -8.28 -9.78
C GLY A 34 20.18 -7.38 -8.55
N GLY A 35 19.34 -6.34 -8.49
CA GLY A 35 19.30 -5.39 -7.36
C GLY A 35 18.87 -6.01 -6.02
N PHE A 36 18.29 -7.22 -6.03
CA PHE A 36 18.06 -7.99 -4.81
C PHE A 36 19.35 -8.45 -4.11
N PHE A 37 20.43 -8.67 -4.88
CA PHE A 37 21.71 -9.16 -4.37
C PHE A 37 22.82 -8.12 -4.41
N TYR A 38 22.86 -7.32 -5.48
CA TYR A 38 23.86 -6.26 -5.64
C TYR A 38 23.47 -4.96 -4.91
N GLU A 39 22.18 -4.81 -4.58
CA GLU A 39 21.69 -3.76 -3.70
C GLU A 39 20.91 -4.37 -2.52
N ARG A 40 19.82 -3.71 -2.08
CA ARG A 40 18.97 -4.19 -1.00
C ARG A 40 17.50 -3.89 -1.29
N TRP A 41 17.04 -4.27 -2.47
CA TRP A 41 15.63 -4.12 -2.84
C TRP A 41 14.76 -4.99 -1.94
N GLY A 42 14.01 -4.35 -1.05
CA GLY A 42 12.99 -5.04 -0.25
C GLY A 42 11.74 -5.34 -1.08
N ASP A 43 10.98 -6.33 -0.65
CA ASP A 43 9.67 -6.66 -1.20
C ASP A 43 8.69 -5.48 -1.08
N ALA A 44 8.70 -4.76 0.05
CA ALA A 44 7.81 -3.64 0.30
C ALA A 44 7.82 -2.56 -0.81
N PRO A 45 8.97 -1.96 -1.21
CA PRO A 45 9.02 -1.03 -2.34
C PRO A 45 8.75 -1.68 -3.70
N VAL A 46 9.07 -2.96 -3.90
CA VAL A 46 8.77 -3.71 -5.14
C VAL A 46 7.26 -3.89 -5.32
N HIS A 47 6.57 -4.42 -4.31
CA HIS A 47 5.12 -4.61 -4.31
C HIS A 47 4.40 -3.27 -4.47
N SER A 48 4.86 -2.24 -3.75
CA SER A 48 4.27 -0.90 -3.81
C SER A 48 4.37 -0.26 -5.18
N THR A 49 5.52 -0.40 -5.82
CA THR A 49 5.75 0.14 -7.17
C THR A 49 4.87 -0.59 -8.18
N ALA A 50 4.80 -1.92 -8.12
CA ALA A 50 3.91 -2.69 -8.98
C ALA A 50 2.44 -2.32 -8.79
N ALA A 51 1.99 -2.22 -7.53
CA ALA A 51 0.61 -1.86 -7.21
C ALA A 51 0.26 -0.47 -7.73
N ALA A 52 1.13 0.52 -7.52
CA ALA A 52 0.92 1.89 -7.97
C ALA A 52 0.91 2.05 -9.51
N LEU A 53 1.60 1.17 -10.23
CA LEU A 53 1.69 1.22 -11.69
C LEU A 53 0.61 0.41 -12.39
N PHE A 54 0.23 -0.75 -11.84
CA PHE A 54 -0.59 -1.74 -12.55
C PHE A 54 -2.03 -1.86 -12.04
N LEU A 55 -2.33 -1.29 -10.86
CA LEU A 55 -3.69 -1.26 -10.31
C LEU A 55 -4.31 0.12 -10.46
N ASN A 56 -5.64 0.15 -10.60
CA ASN A 56 -6.38 1.39 -10.40
C ASN A 56 -6.30 1.80 -8.93
N ALA A 57 -6.26 3.11 -8.66
CA ALA A 57 -6.25 3.62 -7.29
C ALA A 57 -7.43 3.08 -6.46
N SER A 58 -8.61 2.88 -7.07
CA SER A 58 -9.80 2.33 -6.41
C SER A 58 -9.62 0.89 -5.92
N GLN A 59 -8.72 0.11 -6.52
CA GLN A 59 -8.44 -1.27 -6.13
C GLN A 59 -7.60 -1.33 -4.85
N ILE A 60 -6.66 -0.39 -4.66
CA ILE A 60 -5.83 -0.34 -3.46
C ILE A 60 -6.67 0.14 -2.27
N HIS A 61 -6.52 -0.47 -1.08
CA HIS A 61 -7.29 -0.10 0.11
C HIS A 61 -6.38 0.16 1.32
N TYR A 62 -6.55 1.32 1.96
CA TYR A 62 -5.88 1.65 3.21
C TYR A 62 -6.81 1.38 4.40
N PHE A 63 -6.48 0.38 5.22
CA PHE A 63 -7.23 0.05 6.44
C PHE A 63 -6.90 1.03 7.56
N ASP A 64 -7.81 1.97 7.83
CA ASP A 64 -7.70 2.93 8.92
C ASP A 64 -8.45 2.50 10.19
N ASP A 65 -9.11 1.34 10.13
CA ASP A 65 -10.00 0.75 11.12
C ASP A 65 -9.42 -0.51 11.80
N ILE A 66 -8.34 -1.07 11.27
CA ILE A 66 -7.60 -2.18 11.88
C ILE A 66 -6.57 -1.62 12.87
N GLY A 67 -6.43 -2.24 14.05
CA GLY A 67 -5.29 -1.99 14.95
C GLY A 67 -4.15 -2.96 14.67
N TYR A 68 -2.95 -2.46 14.38
CA TYR A 68 -1.78 -3.26 14.06
C TYR A 68 -0.52 -2.73 14.70
N PHE A 69 0.33 -3.66 15.14
CA PHE A 69 1.62 -3.37 15.74
C PHE A 69 2.66 -4.31 15.14
N HIS A 70 3.74 -3.70 14.64
CA HIS A 70 5.00 -4.35 14.32
C HIS A 70 6.09 -3.58 15.07
N PRO A 71 7.15 -4.19 15.60
CA PRO A 71 8.16 -3.48 16.39
C PRO A 71 8.54 -2.13 15.76
N SER A 72 8.48 -1.07 16.59
CA SER A 72 8.70 0.35 16.25
C SER A 72 7.61 1.08 15.47
N VAL A 73 6.53 0.43 15.03
CA VAL A 73 5.40 1.09 14.35
C VAL A 73 4.06 0.58 14.84
N LEU A 74 3.26 1.51 15.32
CA LEU A 74 1.87 1.30 15.71
C LEU A 74 0.96 2.01 14.72
N SER A 75 -0.04 1.29 14.22
CA SER A 75 -1.22 1.87 13.59
C SER A 75 -2.43 1.54 14.46
N CYS A 76 -2.95 2.54 15.14
CA CYS A 76 -4.14 2.43 15.98
C CYS A 76 -5.27 3.26 15.35
N PRO A 77 -6.50 2.75 15.17
CA PRO A 77 -7.63 3.48 14.59
C PRO A 77 -8.00 4.74 15.39
N ARG A 78 -8.60 5.75 14.74
CA ARG A 78 -9.15 6.91 15.48
C ARG A 78 -10.45 6.54 16.18
N GLY A 79 -10.57 6.94 17.43
CA GLY A 79 -11.68 6.50 18.28
C GLY A 79 -11.62 4.99 18.53
N ALA A 80 -10.45 4.38 18.52
CA ALA A 80 -10.20 2.98 18.86
C ALA A 80 -10.94 2.54 20.13
N ARG A 81 -11.00 3.40 21.16
CA ARG A 81 -11.72 3.09 22.41
C ARG A 81 -13.25 3.12 22.29
N THR A 82 -13.79 3.82 21.30
CA THR A 82 -15.25 4.05 21.13
C THR A 82 -15.84 3.33 19.93
N ARG A 83 -15.05 3.00 18.91
CA ARG A 83 -15.46 2.27 17.69
C ARG A 83 -15.29 0.75 17.76
N GLY A 84 -14.62 0.22 18.78
CA GLY A 84 -14.43 -1.22 18.94
C GLY A 84 -13.66 -1.62 20.20
N SER A 85 -13.26 -2.89 20.29
CA SER A 85 -12.48 -3.44 21.40
C SER A 85 -10.96 -3.27 21.20
N CYS A 86 -10.53 -2.17 20.58
CA CYS A 86 -9.10 -1.93 20.34
C CYS A 86 -8.36 -1.71 21.67
N VAL A 87 -7.19 -2.33 21.81
CA VAL A 87 -6.36 -2.25 23.04
C VAL A 87 -5.20 -1.25 22.94
N CYS A 88 -5.01 -0.65 21.76
CA CYS A 88 -3.92 0.27 21.48
C CYS A 88 -4.17 1.69 21.99
N ASP A 89 -3.10 2.43 22.24
CA ASP A 89 -3.13 3.85 22.58
C ASP A 89 -3.03 4.68 21.29
N GLU A 90 -4.12 5.36 20.93
CA GLU A 90 -4.21 6.18 19.72
C GLU A 90 -3.13 7.26 19.64
N THR A 91 -2.69 7.79 20.79
CA THR A 91 -1.66 8.84 20.86
C THR A 91 -0.28 8.36 20.43
N LYS A 92 -0.07 7.04 20.44
CA LYS A 92 1.18 6.38 20.01
C LYS A 92 1.14 5.91 18.56
N SER A 93 0.05 6.18 17.84
CA SER A 93 -0.11 5.81 16.42
C SER A 93 0.85 6.63 15.55
N PHE A 94 1.84 5.97 14.96
CA PHE A 94 2.87 6.62 14.13
C PHE A 94 2.41 6.80 12.68
N VAL A 95 1.60 5.86 12.19
CA VAL A 95 1.25 5.74 10.77
C VAL A 95 0.34 6.86 10.29
N GLN A 96 -0.67 7.24 11.08
CA GLN A 96 -1.77 8.07 10.56
C GLN A 96 -1.34 9.45 10.03
N ASN A 97 -0.27 10.01 10.59
CA ASN A 97 0.29 11.32 10.23
C ASN A 97 1.64 11.20 9.51
N GLY A 98 2.04 10.00 9.11
CA GLY A 98 3.27 9.77 8.35
C GLY A 98 3.21 10.44 6.98
N LYS A 99 4.37 10.96 6.52
CA LYS A 99 4.51 11.68 5.24
C LYS A 99 3.87 10.92 4.08
N CYS A 100 4.16 9.63 3.95
CA CYS A 100 3.66 8.85 2.82
C CYS A 100 2.19 8.49 2.94
N THR A 101 1.65 8.32 4.14
CA THR A 101 0.20 8.17 4.36
C THR A 101 -0.56 9.43 3.95
N VAL A 102 -0.02 10.63 4.24
CA VAL A 102 -0.59 11.90 3.77
C VAL A 102 -0.56 11.98 2.25
N LEU A 103 0.59 11.70 1.63
CA LEU A 103 0.75 11.71 0.18
C LEU A 103 -0.19 10.72 -0.53
N TYR A 104 -0.36 9.52 0.02
CA TYR A 104 -1.30 8.54 -0.52
C TYR A 104 -2.74 9.04 -0.48
N LYS A 105 -3.18 9.62 0.64
CA LYS A 105 -4.55 10.14 0.77
C LYS A 105 -4.80 11.26 -0.25
N GLN A 106 -3.83 12.16 -0.43
CA GLN A 106 -3.89 13.22 -1.43
C GLN A 106 -3.92 12.66 -2.87
N ALA A 107 -3.03 11.72 -3.19
CA ALA A 107 -2.97 11.10 -4.52
C ALA A 107 -4.26 10.33 -4.84
N ARG A 108 -4.75 9.52 -3.89
CA ARG A 108 -6.02 8.78 -4.04
C ARG A 108 -7.19 9.74 -4.28
N GLN A 109 -7.28 10.81 -3.49
CA GLN A 109 -8.37 11.78 -3.64
C GLN A 109 -8.32 12.50 -4.99
N ALA A 110 -7.12 12.85 -5.48
CA ALA A 110 -6.95 13.48 -6.78
C ALA A 110 -7.29 12.53 -7.95
N ILE A 111 -6.94 11.24 -7.84
CA ILE A 111 -7.19 10.23 -8.89
C ILE A 111 -8.66 9.80 -8.92
N LEU A 112 -9.34 9.76 -7.77
CA LEU A 112 -10.73 9.32 -7.68
C LEU A 112 -11.72 10.50 -7.73
N SER A 113 -11.26 11.73 -7.99
CA SER A 113 -12.14 12.89 -8.10
C SER A 113 -12.97 12.80 -9.40
N PRO A 114 -14.21 13.31 -9.41
CA PRO A 114 -15.07 13.28 -10.61
C PRO A 114 -14.48 14.02 -11.82
N ASP A 115 -13.63 15.02 -11.56
CA ASP A 115 -13.01 15.87 -12.58
C ASP A 115 -11.66 15.29 -13.09
N SER A 116 -11.24 14.13 -12.58
CA SER A 116 -9.99 13.50 -13.01
C SER A 116 -10.14 12.93 -14.43
N PRO A 117 -9.11 13.10 -15.29
CA PRO A 117 -9.11 12.47 -16.61
C PRO A 117 -9.17 10.95 -16.48
N GLU A 118 -9.95 10.29 -17.33
CA GLU A 118 -10.15 8.84 -17.29
C GLU A 118 -8.79 8.11 -17.38
N PRO A 119 -8.50 7.13 -16.50
CA PRO A 119 -7.21 6.48 -16.47
C PRO A 119 -6.92 5.76 -17.79
N ALA A 120 -5.68 5.90 -18.29
CA ALA A 120 -5.22 5.34 -19.56
C ALA A 120 -5.26 3.80 -19.62
N HIS A 121 -5.39 3.11 -18.49
CA HIS A 121 -5.46 1.65 -18.41
C HIS A 121 -6.61 1.20 -17.51
N LYS A 122 -7.63 0.57 -18.10
CA LYS A 122 -8.61 -0.25 -17.38
C LYS A 122 -7.97 -1.61 -17.10
N GLY A 123 -7.21 -1.72 -16.01
CA GLY A 123 -6.78 -3.01 -15.48
C GLY A 123 -8.00 -3.90 -15.17
N PRO A 124 -7.87 -5.25 -15.19
CA PRO A 124 -8.98 -6.14 -14.88
C PRO A 124 -9.58 -5.80 -13.50
N VAL A 125 -10.92 -5.81 -13.45
CA VAL A 125 -11.74 -5.48 -12.28
C VAL A 125 -11.72 -6.65 -11.29
N ASN A 126 -10.53 -6.99 -10.79
CA ASN A 126 -10.39 -7.89 -9.64
C ASN A 126 -10.13 -7.00 -8.43
N HIS A 127 -10.85 -7.22 -7.33
CA HIS A 127 -10.64 -6.49 -6.09
C HIS A 127 -9.30 -6.89 -5.48
N VAL A 128 -8.22 -6.23 -5.90
CA VAL A 128 -6.91 -6.41 -5.28
C VAL A 128 -6.89 -5.59 -4.01
N GLN A 129 -7.46 -6.14 -2.94
CA GLN A 129 -7.22 -5.64 -1.59
C GLN A 129 -5.69 -5.55 -1.44
N ALA A 130 -5.15 -4.44 -0.96
CA ALA A 130 -3.73 -4.33 -0.68
C ALA A 130 -3.66 -3.58 0.64
N GLY A 131 -4.01 -4.31 1.69
CA GLY A 131 -4.21 -3.75 3.01
C GLY A 131 -2.91 -3.45 3.68
N LEU A 132 -2.43 -2.22 3.57
CA LEU A 132 -1.07 -1.88 3.98
C LEU A 132 -1.11 -0.82 5.07
N GLN A 133 -0.74 -1.24 6.27
CA GLN A 133 -0.72 -0.39 7.45
C GLN A 133 0.66 0.22 7.62
N GLY A 134 0.75 1.51 7.30
CA GLY A 134 2.02 2.24 7.35
C GLY A 134 2.57 2.49 5.96
N MET A 135 2.89 3.75 5.68
CA MET A 135 3.76 4.11 4.58
C MET A 135 4.92 4.93 5.13
N LEU A 136 6.14 4.47 4.87
CA LEU A 136 7.39 5.18 5.19
C LEU A 136 7.82 6.07 4.03
#